data_AF-A0A7J9H3A6-F1
#
_entry.id   AF-A0A7J9H3A6-F1
#
_cell.length_a   1.000
_cell.length_b   1.000
_cell.length_c   1.000
_cell.angle_alpha   90.00
_cell.angle_beta   90.00
_cell.angle_gamma   90.00
#
_symmetry.space_group_name_H-M   'P 1'
#
loop_
_entity.id
_entity.type
_entity.pdbx_description
1 polymer ?
#
loop_
_entity_poly.entity_id
_entity_poly.type
_entity_poly.pdbx_seq_one_letter_code
_entity_poly.pdbx_strand_id
1 'polypeptide(L)'
;NWVYLNTDDSVRIDEGFVADGGYVRDYNGEWIIRFSRYLGNCTMLEAELWGILNGLNLILDRRFENTLIQTDCIEAINAIMEDSSGNSNSALVRRIHHTLKMFKQWKIQHTPREENLIADSLAKTIQTRRIGLRLFEDPSSRV
;
A
#
# COMPACT_ATOMS: atom_id res chain seq x y z
N ASN A 1 9.49 -17.11 2.46
CA ASN A 1 10.22 -16.01 1.79
C ASN A 1 9.56 -14.69 2.16
N TRP A 2 10.35 -13.67 2.46
CA TRP A 2 9.85 -12.31 2.71
C TRP A 2 9.57 -11.61 1.38
N VAL A 3 8.53 -10.81 1.34
CA VAL A 3 8.27 -9.82 0.28
C VAL A 3 8.23 -8.42 0.87
N TYR A 4 8.47 -7.43 0.02
CA TYR A 4 8.60 -6.04 0.40
C TYR A 4 7.45 -5.26 -0.23
N LEU A 5 6.55 -4.74 0.60
CA LEU A 5 5.43 -3.90 0.19
C LEU A 5 5.83 -2.44 0.35
N ASN A 6 5.81 -1.68 -0.74
CA ASN A 6 5.94 -0.23 -0.72
C ASN A 6 4.61 0.40 -1.14
N THR A 7 4.17 1.42 -0.41
CA THR A 7 2.95 2.18 -0.71
C THR A 7 3.27 3.67 -0.77
N ASP A 8 2.51 4.39 -1.59
CA ASP A 8 2.46 5.86 -1.61
C ASP A 8 1.09 6.28 -2.12
N ASP A 9 0.65 7.46 -1.72
CA ASP A 9 -0.58 8.06 -2.17
C ASP A 9 -0.32 9.18 -3.18
N SER A 10 -1.29 9.41 -4.06
CA SER A 10 -1.29 10.57 -4.93
C SER A 10 -2.61 11.32 -4.80
N VAL A 11 -2.49 12.58 -4.39
CA VAL A 11 -3.60 13.51 -4.27
C VAL A 11 -3.50 14.57 -5.36
N ARG A 12 -4.57 14.71 -6.16
CA ARG A 12 -4.82 15.85 -7.04
C ARG A 12 -6.00 16.63 -6.47
N ILE A 13 -5.68 17.61 -5.62
CA ILE A 13 -6.64 18.35 -4.77
C ILE A 13 -7.64 19.14 -5.62
N ASP A 14 -7.18 19.72 -6.72
CA ASP A 14 -7.96 20.50 -7.69
C ASP A 14 -9.04 19.70 -8.41
N GLU A 15 -8.84 18.39 -8.57
CA GLU A 15 -9.76 17.49 -9.29
C GLU A 15 -10.67 16.67 -8.37
N GLY A 16 -10.50 16.80 -7.04
CA GLY A 16 -11.15 15.94 -6.05
C GLY A 16 -10.76 14.47 -6.25
N PHE A 17 -9.49 14.23 -6.57
CA PHE A 17 -8.99 12.95 -7.03
C PHE A 17 -7.91 12.42 -6.09
N VAL A 18 -8.23 11.36 -5.35
CA VAL A 18 -7.27 10.63 -4.53
C VAL A 18 -7.10 9.22 -5.09
N ALA A 19 -5.85 8.80 -5.16
CA ALA A 19 -5.47 7.46 -5.56
C ALA A 19 -4.44 6.88 -4.58
N ASP A 20 -4.53 5.58 -4.32
CA ASP A 20 -3.42 4.83 -3.75
C ASP A 20 -2.59 4.17 -4.86
N GLY A 21 -1.31 3.96 -4.57
CA GLY A 21 -0.38 3.22 -5.39
C GLY A 21 0.56 2.41 -4.53
N GLY A 22 1.08 1.34 -5.10
CA GLY A 22 2.07 0.55 -4.41
C GLY A 22 2.57 -0.60 -5.24
N TYR A 23 3.52 -1.31 -4.66
CA TYR A 23 4.15 -2.43 -5.31
C TYR A 23 4.70 -3.42 -4.31
N VAL A 24 4.91 -4.65 -4.78
CA VAL A 24 5.49 -5.73 -4.03
C VAL A 24 6.70 -6.25 -4.78
N ARG A 25 7.82 -6.40 -4.06
CA ARG A 25 9.07 -7.00 -4.57
C ARG A 25 9.46 -8.24 -3.78
N ASP A 26 10.21 -9.12 -4.43
CA ASP A 26 10.87 -10.24 -3.76
C ASP A 26 12.19 -9.79 -3.09
N TYR A 27 12.93 -10.75 -2.50
CA TYR A 27 14.20 -10.47 -1.83
C TYR A 27 15.35 -10.12 -2.78
N ASN A 28 15.23 -10.40 -4.07
CA ASN A 28 16.18 -9.99 -5.10
C ASN A 28 15.87 -8.57 -5.62
N GLY A 29 14.77 -7.97 -5.18
CA GLY A 29 14.28 -6.68 -5.67
C GLY A 29 13.45 -6.80 -6.94
N GLU A 30 13.11 -8.02 -7.38
CA GLU A 30 12.30 -8.26 -8.57
C GLU A 30 10.82 -7.98 -8.30
N TRP A 31 10.14 -7.41 -9.29
CA TRP A 31 8.73 -7.06 -9.20
C TRP A 31 7.85 -8.31 -9.15
N ILE A 32 7.02 -8.41 -8.12
CA ILE A 32 5.98 -9.44 -8.01
C ILE A 32 4.65 -8.91 -8.53
N ILE A 33 4.29 -7.70 -8.11
CA ILE A 33 3.07 -7.01 -8.53
C ILE A 33 3.19 -5.51 -8.28
N ARG A 34 2.65 -4.71 -9.18
CA ARG A 34 2.40 -3.28 -8.95
C ARG A 34 0.91 -3.04 -8.99
N PHE A 35 0.42 -2.10 -8.21
CA PHE A 35 -1.00 -1.80 -8.14
C PHE A 35 -1.27 -0.31 -7.95
N SER A 36 -2.48 0.09 -8.33
CA SER A 36 -2.99 1.41 -8.03
C SER A 36 -4.51 1.40 -8.03
N ARG A 37 -5.12 2.25 -7.23
CA ARG A 37 -6.58 2.34 -7.10
C ARG A 37 -7.04 3.78 -6.93
N TYR A 38 -8.08 4.15 -7.69
CA TYR A 38 -8.80 5.39 -7.44
C TYR A 38 -9.69 5.24 -6.20
N LEU A 39 -9.54 6.16 -5.24
CA LEU A 39 -10.23 6.15 -3.95
C LEU A 39 -11.33 7.19 -3.83
N GLY A 40 -11.40 8.17 -4.75
CA GLY A 40 -12.38 9.24 -4.67
C GLY A 40 -11.94 10.33 -3.72
N ASN A 41 -12.78 10.65 -2.73
CA ASN A 41 -12.50 11.64 -1.70
C ASN A 41 -12.15 10.95 -0.37
N CYS A 42 -10.90 11.07 0.06
CA CYS A 42 -10.43 10.62 1.37
C CYS A 42 -9.25 11.47 1.81
N THR A 43 -8.87 11.37 3.08
CA THR A 43 -7.65 11.99 3.62
C THR A 43 -6.40 11.29 3.09
N MET A 44 -5.24 11.96 3.17
CA MET A 44 -3.94 11.36 2.83
C MET A 44 -3.68 10.09 3.67
N LEU A 45 -3.93 10.17 4.98
CA LEU A 45 -3.81 9.02 5.87
C LEU A 45 -4.73 7.86 5.45
N GLU A 46 -5.98 8.13 5.08
CA GLU A 46 -6.88 7.09 4.59
C GLU A 46 -6.39 6.48 3.26
N ALA A 47 -5.86 7.30 2.36
CA ALA A 47 -5.31 6.84 1.09
C ALA A 47 -4.14 5.88 1.30
N GLU A 48 -3.21 6.25 2.17
CA GLU A 48 -2.06 5.42 2.48
C GLU A 48 -2.45 4.11 3.17
N LEU A 49 -3.37 4.17 4.15
CA LEU A 49 -3.92 2.98 4.79
C LEU A 49 -4.66 2.05 3.81
N TRP A 50 -5.36 2.61 2.81
CA TRP A 50 -5.97 1.83 1.72
C TRP A 50 -4.91 1.17 0.84
N GLY A 51 -3.84 1.88 0.49
CA GLY A 51 -2.70 1.32 -0.24
C GLY A 51 -2.10 0.13 0.50
N ILE A 52 -1.87 0.26 1.81
CA ILE A 52 -1.36 -0.83 2.66
C ILE A 52 -2.33 -2.02 2.65
N LEU A 53 -3.62 -1.78 2.87
CA LEU A 53 -4.62 -2.86 2.88
C LEU A 53 -4.71 -3.57 1.52
N ASN A 54 -4.71 -2.84 0.41
CA ASN A 54 -4.74 -3.41 -0.94
C ASN A 54 -3.48 -4.28 -1.16
N GLY A 55 -2.30 -3.76 -0.83
CA GLY A 55 -1.03 -4.49 -0.93
C GLY A 55 -1.01 -5.77 -0.11
N LEU A 56 -1.46 -5.73 1.15
CA LEU A 56 -1.53 -6.91 2.01
C LEU A 56 -2.44 -8.00 1.45
N ASN A 57 -3.62 -7.64 0.92
CA ASN A 57 -4.52 -8.61 0.30
C ASN A 57 -3.88 -9.27 -0.92
N LEU A 58 -3.22 -8.50 -1.79
CA LEU A 58 -2.52 -9.03 -2.96
C LEU A 58 -1.39 -10.01 -2.59
N ILE A 59 -0.68 -9.73 -1.50
CA ILE A 59 0.39 -10.59 -0.99
C ILE A 59 -0.19 -11.94 -0.50
N LEU A 60 -1.32 -11.91 0.23
CA LEU A 60 -2.02 -13.11 0.69
C LEU A 60 -2.62 -13.91 -0.45
N ASP A 61 -3.20 -13.25 -1.45
CA ASP A 61 -3.73 -13.89 -2.66
C ASP A 61 -2.64 -14.65 -3.42
N ARG A 62 -1.41 -14.13 -3.40
CA ARG A 62 -0.21 -14.76 -3.96
C ARG A 62 0.48 -15.75 -3.00
N ARG A 63 -0.15 -16.08 -1.87
CA ARG A 63 0.28 -17.08 -0.88
C ARG A 63 1.61 -16.78 -0.17
N PHE A 64 2.01 -15.51 -0.14
CA PHE A 64 3.13 -15.10 0.71
C PHE A 64 2.66 -14.90 2.15
N GLU A 65 3.45 -15.39 3.09
CA GLU A 65 3.09 -15.40 4.51
C GLU A 65 3.94 -14.44 5.35
N ASN A 66 4.98 -13.83 4.76
CA ASN A 66 5.89 -12.90 5.43
C ASN A 66 6.04 -11.60 4.63
N THR A 67 5.85 -10.43 5.25
CA THR A 67 5.93 -9.14 4.57
C THR A 67 6.63 -8.05 5.38
N LEU A 68 7.46 -7.22 4.73
CA LEU A 68 7.95 -5.96 5.26
C LEU A 68 7.21 -4.81 4.55
N ILE A 69 6.44 -4.05 5.31
CA ILE A 69 5.69 -2.88 4.84
C ILE A 69 6.58 -1.64 4.95
N GLN A 70 6.62 -0.85 3.88
CA GLN A 70 7.45 0.33 3.74
C GLN A 70 6.58 1.49 3.26
N THR A 71 6.52 2.55 4.06
CA THR A 71 5.71 3.76 3.79
C THR A 71 6.51 4.99 4.24
N ASP A 72 6.32 6.12 3.58
CA ASP A 72 6.85 7.42 4.02
C ASP A 72 5.90 8.12 5.03
N CYS A 73 4.72 7.55 5.28
CA CYS A 73 3.72 8.09 6.17
C CYS A 73 3.89 7.60 7.62
N ILE A 74 4.55 8.40 8.46
CA ILE A 74 4.70 8.13 9.89
C ILE A 74 3.35 7.99 10.59
N GLU A 75 2.34 8.76 10.18
CA GLU A 75 0.99 8.68 10.75
C GLU A 75 0.35 7.31 10.52
N ALA A 76 0.54 6.71 9.33
CA ALA A 76 0.06 5.36 9.03
C ALA A 76 0.79 4.31 9.87
N ILE A 77 2.12 4.47 10.06
CA ILE A 77 2.91 3.60 10.94
C ILE A 77 2.35 3.65 12.36
N ASN A 78 2.17 4.86 12.92
CA ASN A 78 1.65 5.02 14.27
C ASN A 78 0.24 4.44 14.39
N ALA A 79 -0.65 4.70 13.43
CA ALA A 79 -2.00 4.15 13.43
C ALA A 79 -2.04 2.61 13.47
N ILE A 80 -1.11 1.95 12.76
CA ILE A 80 -1.00 0.48 12.74
C ILE A 80 -0.26 -0.05 13.99
N MET A 81 0.71 0.67 14.52
CA MET A 81 1.50 0.22 15.67
C MET A 81 0.79 0.44 17.02
N GLU A 82 0.05 1.54 17.15
CA GLU A 82 -0.65 1.90 18.39
C GLU A 82 -1.88 1.02 18.65
N ASP A 83 -2.56 0.54 17.60
CA ASP A 83 -3.73 -0.34 17.75
C ASP A 83 -3.39 -1.82 17.94
N SER A 84 -2.46 -2.09 18.86
CA SER A 84 -2.09 -3.46 19.27
C SER A 84 -3.26 -4.26 19.86
N SER A 85 -4.35 -3.60 20.29
CA SER A 85 -5.52 -4.22 20.92
C SER A 85 -6.72 -4.41 19.98
N GLY A 86 -6.70 -3.86 18.76
CA GLY A 86 -7.81 -3.94 17.80
C GLY A 86 -9.03 -3.08 18.16
N ASN A 87 -8.83 -2.07 19.01
CA ASN A 87 -9.86 -1.15 19.48
C ASN A 87 -9.82 0.21 18.78
N SER A 88 -9.04 0.37 17.70
CA SER A 88 -9.05 1.61 16.92
C SER A 88 -10.47 1.93 16.49
N ASN A 89 -10.86 3.20 16.61
CA ASN A 89 -12.13 3.69 16.08
C ASN A 89 -12.17 3.64 14.54
N SER A 90 -11.01 3.55 13.87
CA SER A 90 -10.93 3.41 12.42
C SER A 90 -11.24 1.99 11.96
N ALA A 91 -12.33 1.83 11.21
CA ALA A 91 -12.68 0.55 10.58
C ALA A 91 -11.59 0.06 9.61
N LEU A 92 -10.85 0.98 8.97
CA LEU A 92 -9.76 0.65 8.05
C LEU A 92 -8.56 0.05 8.79
N VAL A 93 -8.15 0.65 9.91
CA VAL A 93 -7.08 0.12 10.77
C VAL A 93 -7.46 -1.26 11.30
N ARG A 94 -8.69 -1.44 11.79
CA ARG A 94 -9.16 -2.77 12.25
C ARG A 94 -9.09 -3.83 11.14
N ARG A 95 -9.42 -3.47 9.89
CA ARG A 95 -9.30 -4.38 8.73
C ARG A 95 -7.85 -4.71 8.40
N ILE A 96 -6.94 -3.73 8.49
CA ILE A 96 -5.50 -3.97 8.33
C ILE A 96 -5.02 -4.96 9.40
N HIS A 97 -5.36 -4.75 10.68
CA HIS A 97 -4.99 -5.70 11.74
C HIS A 97 -5.57 -7.10 11.53
N HIS A 98 -6.82 -7.21 11.10
CA HIS A 98 -7.41 -8.51 10.78
C HIS A 98 -6.63 -9.23 9.67
N THR A 99 -6.21 -8.48 8.64
CA THR A 99 -5.41 -9.00 7.53
C THR A 99 -4.01 -9.41 8.00
N LEU A 100 -3.36 -8.60 8.84
CA LEU A 100 -2.03 -8.89 9.40
C LEU A 100 -2.00 -10.16 10.25
N LYS A 101 -3.12 -10.55 10.89
CA LYS A 101 -3.23 -11.83 11.62
C LYS A 101 -3.08 -13.07 10.72
N MET A 102 -3.25 -12.92 9.41
CA MET A 102 -3.07 -14.01 8.45
C MET A 102 -1.60 -14.23 8.06
N PHE A 103 -0.72 -13.26 8.35
CA PHE A 103 0.71 -13.38 8.10
C PHE A 103 1.40 -14.14 9.23
N LYS A 104 2.37 -14.99 8.89
CA LYS A 104 3.27 -15.63 9.87
C LYS A 104 4.17 -14.60 10.51
N GLN A 105 4.72 -13.68 9.72
CA GLN A 105 5.55 -12.59 10.21
C GLN A 105 5.27 -11.33 9.40
N TRP A 106 5.21 -10.19 10.07
CA TRP A 106 5.15 -8.90 9.40
C TRP A 106 5.98 -7.87 10.16
N LYS A 107 6.44 -6.86 9.44
CA LYS A 107 7.11 -5.68 9.98
C LYS A 107 6.61 -4.46 9.21
N ILE A 108 6.67 -3.29 9.83
CA ILE A 108 6.43 -2.02 9.17
C ILE A 108 7.58 -1.08 9.51
N GLN A 109 8.04 -0.30 8.53
CA GLN A 109 9.10 0.69 8.73
C GLN A 109 8.89 1.91 7.86
N HIS A 110 9.43 3.04 8.32
CA HIS A 110 9.50 4.25 7.52
C HIS A 110 10.52 4.09 6.39
N THR A 111 10.21 4.58 5.19
CA THR A 111 11.13 4.69 4.07
C THR A 111 11.04 6.11 3.51
N PRO A 112 12.16 6.84 3.38
CA PRO A 112 12.12 8.21 2.85
C PRO A 112 11.47 8.26 1.47
N ARG A 113 10.72 9.34 1.19
CA ARG A 113 10.04 9.53 -0.11
C ARG A 113 10.99 9.43 -1.31
N GLU A 114 12.24 9.87 -1.15
CA GLU A 114 13.31 9.80 -2.15
C GLU A 114 13.69 8.36 -2.54
N GLU A 115 13.44 7.40 -1.65
CA GLU A 115 13.66 5.97 -1.88
C GLU A 115 12.38 5.25 -2.36
N ASN A 116 11.24 5.96 -2.39
CA ASN A 116 9.92 5.44 -2.74
C ASN A 116 9.36 6.00 -4.07
N LEU A 117 10.20 6.60 -4.90
CA LEU A 117 9.82 7.29 -6.16
C LEU A 117 8.96 6.44 -7.12
N ILE A 118 9.07 5.11 -7.06
CA ILE A 118 8.29 4.23 -7.93
C ILE A 118 6.83 4.13 -7.47
N ALA A 119 6.56 4.14 -6.16
CA ALA A 119 5.20 4.13 -5.64
C ALA A 119 4.52 5.48 -5.92
N ASP A 120 5.24 6.59 -5.71
CA ASP A 120 4.82 7.94 -6.09
C ASP A 120 4.41 8.03 -7.58
N SER A 121 5.25 7.48 -8.47
CA SER A 121 4.98 7.43 -9.90
C SER A 121 3.72 6.60 -10.22
N LEU A 122 3.57 5.41 -9.62
CA LEU A 122 2.41 4.54 -9.84
C LEU A 122 1.09 5.17 -9.38
N ALA A 123 1.08 5.83 -8.22
CA ALA A 123 -0.07 6.55 -7.72
C ALA A 123 -0.46 7.70 -8.67
N LYS A 124 0.54 8.42 -9.21
CA LYS A 124 0.34 9.48 -10.21
C LYS A 124 -0.11 8.98 -11.59
N THR A 125 0.12 7.70 -11.90
CA THR A 125 -0.21 7.09 -13.20
C THR A 125 -1.72 6.88 -13.38
N ILE A 126 -2.53 6.93 -12.31
CA ILE A 126 -3.99 6.88 -12.46
C ILE A 126 -4.51 8.19 -13.06
N GLN A 127 -4.91 8.14 -14.33
CA GLN A 127 -5.51 9.27 -15.05
C GLN A 127 -7.02 9.15 -15.23
N THR A 128 -7.64 8.08 -14.72
CA THR A 128 -9.05 7.78 -14.97
C THR A 128 -9.79 7.54 -13.67
N ARG A 129 -11.02 8.04 -13.57
CA ARG A 129 -11.95 7.80 -12.45
C ARG A 129 -12.56 6.38 -12.44
N ARG A 130 -11.92 5.41 -13.10
CA ARG A 130 -12.40 4.03 -13.13
C ARG A 130 -12.25 3.42 -11.74
N ILE A 131 -13.38 3.10 -11.13
CA ILE A 131 -13.46 2.41 -9.84
C ILE A 131 -12.92 0.99 -10.02
N GLY A 132 -11.91 0.62 -9.25
CA GLY A 132 -11.31 -0.73 -9.25
C GLY A 132 -9.80 -0.71 -9.01
N LEU A 133 -9.30 -1.80 -8.43
CA LEU A 133 -7.86 -2.04 -8.26
C LEU A 133 -7.26 -2.40 -9.63
N ARG A 134 -6.24 -1.66 -10.05
CA ARG A 134 -5.46 -1.98 -11.26
C ARG A 134 -4.22 -2.74 -10.86
N LEU A 135 -3.96 -3.85 -11.55
CA LEU A 135 -2.77 -4.66 -11.36
C LEU A 135 -1.88 -4.52 -12.60
N PHE A 136 -0.58 -4.39 -12.37
CA PHE A 136 0.43 -4.40 -13.42
C PHE A 136 1.37 -5.57 -13.11
N GLU A 137 1.21 -6.66 -13.86
CA GLU A 137 1.92 -7.93 -13.64
C GLU A 137 3.18 -8.07 -14.50
N ASP A 138 3.44 -7.12 -15.40
CA ASP A 138 4.56 -7.21 -16.34
C ASP A 138 5.88 -6.71 -15.71
N PRO A 139 6.92 -7.54 -15.56
CA PRO A 139 8.24 -7.09 -15.11
C PRO A 139 8.97 -6.21 -16.14
N SER A 140 8.50 -6.17 -17.40
CA SER A 140 9.20 -5.52 -18.52
C SER A 140 8.76 -4.10 -18.83
N SER A 141 7.65 -3.61 -18.27
CA SER A 141 7.28 -2.19 -18.39
C SER A 141 8.05 -1.35 -17.39
N ARG A 142 9.31 -1.06 -17.75
CA ARG A 142 10.04 0.11 -17.28
C ARG A 142 9.23 1.34 -17.69
N VAL A 143 8.70 2.06 -16.70
CA VAL A 143 8.24 3.45 -16.87
C VAL A 143 9.44 4.34 -16.59
#